data_AF-A0A7C7Z2W7-F1
#
_entry.id   AF-A0A7C7Z2W7-F1
#
_cell.length_a   1.000
_cell.length_b   1.000
_cell.length_c   1.000
_cell.angle_alpha   90.00
_cell.angle_beta   90.00
_cell.angle_gamma   90.00
#
_symmetry.space_group_name_H-M   'P 1'
#
loop_
_entity.id
_entity.type
_entity.pdbx_description
1 polymer ?
#
loop_
_entity_poly.entity_id
_entity_poly.type
_entity_poly.pdbx_seq_one_letter_code
_entity_poly.pdbx_strand_id
1 'polypeptide(L)'
;MREPRPDIGVIAALAIHDMDIMKDLMGDIEPSKINCLALPSDNPKIEDHAIIEMGFPENSGSNPNGVSAVVTVSWRSRIQGKVRVLRIIGQDASLAIDYLDHSGLWIHHHPNNAHGQQWGGFDAAPRERIELPLGEPSLTAELRACIAHVNGENNDTPFASGKVGLEGVTMVSLALKSAGRE
;
A
#
# COMPACT_ATOMS: atom_id res chain seq x y z
N MET A 1 3.85 20.74 0.65
CA MET A 1 3.97 19.48 1.43
C MET A 1 4.14 19.89 2.89
N ARG A 2 3.50 19.23 3.84
CA ARG A 2 3.66 19.56 5.28
C ARG A 2 5.12 19.30 5.68
N GLU A 3 5.69 20.16 6.52
CA GLU A 3 7.04 19.92 7.05
C GLU A 3 7.08 18.60 7.83
N PRO A 4 8.15 17.79 7.63
CA PRO A 4 8.38 16.59 8.41
C PRO A 4 8.41 16.85 9.91
N ARG A 5 7.97 15.87 10.69
CA ARG A 5 8.29 15.86 12.12
C ARG A 5 9.77 15.52 12.29
N PRO A 6 10.45 16.06 13.33
CA PRO A 6 11.89 15.87 13.50
C PRO A 6 12.30 14.44 13.91
N ASP A 7 11.34 13.61 14.30
CA ASP A 7 11.52 12.28 14.89
C ASP A 7 10.84 11.15 14.09
N ILE A 8 10.13 11.48 13.02
CA ILE A 8 9.40 10.50 12.21
C ILE A 8 9.78 10.71 10.74
N GLY A 9 10.40 9.70 10.12
CA GLY A 9 10.69 9.67 8.69
C GLY A 9 9.56 9.08 7.85
N VAL A 10 9.79 8.97 6.53
CA VAL A 10 8.77 8.49 5.57
C VAL A 10 8.36 7.03 5.76
N ILE A 11 9.20 6.17 6.36
CA ILE A 11 8.83 4.77 6.60
C ILE A 11 7.66 4.73 7.59
N ALA A 12 7.82 5.39 8.74
CA ALA A 12 6.79 5.45 9.77
C ALA A 12 5.61 6.36 9.38
N ALA A 13 5.86 7.47 8.67
CA ALA A 13 4.82 8.44 8.36
C ALA A 13 3.99 8.10 7.11
N LEU A 14 4.56 7.37 6.15
CA LEU A 14 3.92 7.10 4.85
C LEU A 14 3.82 5.60 4.56
N ALA A 15 4.94 4.88 4.64
CA ALA A 15 4.98 3.48 4.20
C ALA A 15 4.17 2.54 5.09
N ILE A 16 3.93 2.90 6.36
CA ILE A 16 3.10 2.11 7.27
C ILE A 16 1.74 1.74 6.66
N HIS A 17 1.12 2.68 5.94
CA HIS A 17 -0.18 2.45 5.30
C HIS A 17 -0.06 1.47 4.13
N ASP A 18 0.95 1.63 3.29
CA ASP A 18 1.12 0.76 2.12
C ASP A 18 1.51 -0.66 2.57
N MET A 19 2.37 -0.81 3.58
CA MET A 19 2.73 -2.12 4.14
C MET A 19 1.52 -2.84 4.75
N ASP A 20 0.66 -2.10 5.46
CA ASP A 20 -0.60 -2.61 6.00
C ASP A 20 -1.55 -3.08 4.88
N ILE A 21 -1.72 -2.26 3.83
CA ILE A 21 -2.53 -2.62 2.66
C ILE A 21 -1.98 -3.88 1.96
N MET A 22 -0.65 -4.01 1.80
CA MET A 22 -0.08 -5.21 1.18
C MET A 22 -0.38 -6.46 2.01
N LYS A 23 -0.31 -6.36 3.34
CA LYS A 23 -0.65 -7.46 4.24
C LYS A 23 -2.14 -7.82 4.16
N ASP A 24 -3.02 -6.83 4.20
CA ASP A 24 -4.48 -7.01 4.09
C ASP A 24 -4.86 -7.69 2.77
N LEU A 25 -4.28 -7.24 1.64
CA LEU A 25 -4.49 -7.85 0.32
C LEU A 25 -4.09 -9.33 0.27
N MET A 26 -3.13 -9.75 1.11
CA MET A 26 -2.69 -11.14 1.22
C MET A 26 -3.51 -11.95 2.25
N GLY A 27 -4.57 -11.38 2.83
CA GLY A 27 -5.41 -12.04 3.82
C GLY A 27 -4.77 -12.07 5.21
N ASP A 28 -4.18 -10.95 5.62
CA ASP A 28 -3.47 -10.78 6.91
C ASP A 28 -2.26 -11.71 7.10
N ILE A 29 -1.72 -12.26 6.01
CA ILE A 29 -0.51 -13.08 6.04
C ILE A 29 0.71 -12.18 6.25
N GLU A 30 1.53 -12.51 7.25
CA GLU A 30 2.78 -11.80 7.50
C GLU A 30 3.79 -11.99 6.35
N PRO A 31 4.49 -10.92 5.93
CA PRO A 31 5.60 -11.07 5.00
C PRO A 31 6.71 -11.92 5.65
N SER A 32 7.24 -12.89 4.91
CA SER A 32 8.39 -13.69 5.32
C SER A 32 9.70 -12.89 5.29
N LYS A 33 9.72 -11.77 4.56
CA LYS A 33 10.89 -10.90 4.42
C LYS A 33 10.49 -9.44 4.22
N ILE A 34 11.21 -8.53 4.88
CA ILE A 34 11.17 -7.09 4.62
C ILE A 34 12.60 -6.62 4.40
N ASN A 35 12.89 -6.13 3.19
CA ASN A 35 14.15 -5.48 2.83
C ASN A 35 13.89 -3.99 2.61
N CYS A 36 14.75 -3.11 3.13
CA CYS A 36 14.57 -1.68 2.98
C CYS A 36 15.87 -0.96 2.61
N LEU A 37 15.79 -0.07 1.62
CA LEU A 37 16.78 0.95 1.34
C LEU A 37 16.17 2.31 1.70
N ALA A 38 16.83 3.07 2.57
CA ALA A 38 16.37 4.40 2.97
C ALA A 38 17.47 5.44 2.84
N LEU A 39 17.11 6.64 2.36
CA LEU A 39 18.01 7.77 2.26
C LEU A 39 17.72 8.77 3.40
N PRO A 40 18.76 9.29 4.07
CA PRO A 40 18.59 10.27 5.14
C PRO A 40 18.03 11.58 4.58
N SER A 41 17.23 12.26 5.39
CA SER A 41 16.83 13.66 5.14
C SER A 41 17.93 14.64 5.57
N ASP A 42 17.70 15.95 5.40
CA ASP A 42 18.58 17.00 5.96
C ASP A 42 18.73 16.88 7.49
N ASN A 43 17.71 16.35 8.16
CA ASN A 43 17.85 15.82 9.51
C ASN A 43 18.30 14.35 9.43
N PRO A 44 19.54 14.02 9.81
CA PRO A 44 20.09 12.68 9.63
C PRO A 44 19.40 11.63 10.51
N LYS A 45 18.58 12.03 11.49
CA LYS A 45 17.83 11.12 12.36
C LYS A 45 16.63 10.46 11.65
N ILE A 46 16.18 11.03 10.53
CA ILE A 46 15.01 10.54 9.80
C ILE A 46 15.36 10.33 8.33
N GLU A 47 14.64 9.42 7.69
CA GLU A 47 14.63 9.21 6.25
C GLU A 47 13.50 9.99 5.58
N ASP A 48 13.75 10.55 4.40
CA ASP A 48 12.75 11.26 3.58
C ASP A 48 12.49 10.58 2.22
N HIS A 49 13.16 9.45 1.98
CA HIS A 49 12.92 8.52 0.89
C HIS A 49 13.24 7.09 1.32
N ALA A 50 12.36 6.15 0.97
CA ALA A 50 12.59 4.73 1.18
C ALA A 50 11.98 3.88 0.06
N ILE A 51 12.64 2.76 -0.21
CA ILE A 51 12.16 1.67 -1.06
C ILE A 51 12.16 0.41 -0.20
N ILE A 52 10.98 -0.18 -0.02
CA ILE A 52 10.76 -1.37 0.81
C ILE A 52 10.27 -2.48 -0.09
N GLU A 53 10.96 -3.61 -0.07
CA GLU A 53 10.54 -4.86 -0.70
C GLU A 53 9.99 -5.78 0.38
N MET A 54 8.77 -6.27 0.18
CA MET A 54 8.12 -7.25 1.04
C MET A 54 7.95 -8.55 0.26
N GLY A 55 8.43 -9.66 0.82
CA GLY A 55 8.20 -11.01 0.29
C GLY A 55 7.18 -11.74 1.14
N PHE A 56 6.13 -12.24 0.52
CA PHE A 56 5.10 -13.08 1.16
C PHE A 56 5.36 -14.56 0.91
N PRO A 57 5.00 -15.46 1.84
CA PRO A 57 5.27 -16.89 1.72
C PRO A 57 4.54 -17.53 0.54
N GLU A 58 4.97 -18.75 0.17
CA GLU A 58 4.31 -19.58 -0.84
C GLU A 58 2.80 -19.68 -0.60
N ASN A 59 2.03 -19.72 -1.68
CA ASN A 59 0.57 -19.75 -1.70
C ASN A 59 -0.14 -18.46 -1.23
N SER A 60 0.58 -17.41 -0.84
CA SER A 60 0.00 -16.08 -0.63
C SER A 60 -0.58 -15.54 -1.94
N GLY A 61 -1.73 -14.86 -1.87
CA GLY A 61 -2.40 -14.31 -3.07
C GLY A 61 -2.69 -15.36 -4.16
N SER A 62 -2.85 -16.63 -3.77
CA SER A 62 -3.01 -17.77 -4.68
C SER A 62 -1.82 -18.01 -5.63
N ASN A 63 -0.63 -17.50 -5.31
CA ASN A 63 0.59 -17.73 -6.08
C ASN A 63 1.46 -18.81 -5.42
N PRO A 64 1.75 -19.95 -6.08
CA PRO A 64 2.55 -21.03 -5.51
C PRO A 64 3.97 -20.60 -5.12
N ASN A 65 4.52 -19.56 -5.74
CA ASN A 65 5.86 -19.04 -5.43
C ASN A 65 5.85 -17.87 -4.44
N GLY A 66 4.68 -17.51 -3.90
CA GLY A 66 4.49 -16.33 -3.07
C GLY A 66 4.33 -15.05 -3.89
N VAL A 67 4.19 -13.93 -3.19
CA VAL A 67 3.95 -12.61 -3.78
C VAL A 67 5.04 -11.64 -3.34
N SER A 68 5.47 -10.78 -4.24
CA SER A 68 6.37 -9.67 -3.92
C SER A 68 5.61 -8.36 -4.00
N ALA A 69 5.83 -7.48 -3.02
CA ALA A 69 5.35 -6.11 -3.05
C ALA A 69 6.52 -5.13 -2.92
N VAL A 70 6.39 -3.97 -3.57
CA VAL A 70 7.39 -2.89 -3.48
C VAL A 70 6.68 -1.61 -3.10
N VAL A 71 7.08 -1.03 -1.97
CA VAL A 71 6.59 0.25 -1.47
C VAL A 71 7.68 1.29 -1.70
N THR A 72 7.35 2.37 -2.42
CA THR A 72 8.26 3.50 -2.62
C THR A 72 7.63 4.76 -2.07
N VAL A 73 8.26 5.35 -1.05
CA VAL A 73 7.78 6.56 -0.39
C VAL A 73 8.82 7.66 -0.45
N SER A 74 8.36 8.91 -0.60
CA SER A 74 9.25 10.05 -0.68
C SER A 74 8.55 11.37 -0.34
N TRP A 75 9.23 12.25 0.39
CA TRP A 75 8.89 13.66 0.47
C TRP A 75 9.60 14.52 -0.59
N ARG A 76 10.59 13.94 -1.28
CA ARG A 76 11.46 14.64 -2.24
C ARG A 76 10.87 14.78 -3.63
N SER A 77 9.95 13.90 -4.03
CA SER A 77 9.42 13.93 -5.40
C SER A 77 8.77 15.28 -5.71
N ARG A 78 9.20 15.88 -6.84
CA ARG A 78 8.63 17.10 -7.44
C ARG A 78 8.11 16.87 -8.85
N ILE A 79 8.22 15.64 -9.36
CA ILE A 79 7.95 15.31 -10.78
C ILE A 79 6.45 15.40 -11.07
N GLN A 80 5.60 14.91 -10.16
CA GLN A 80 4.14 14.81 -10.37
C GLN A 80 3.32 15.35 -9.18
N GLY A 81 3.93 16.18 -8.33
CA GLY A 81 3.27 16.67 -7.12
C GLY A 81 2.99 15.54 -6.12
N LYS A 82 1.78 15.51 -5.52
CA LYS A 82 1.36 14.45 -4.60
C LYS A 82 0.85 13.26 -5.42
N VAL A 83 1.52 12.13 -5.28
CA VAL A 83 1.13 10.85 -5.92
C VAL A 83 0.86 9.84 -4.82
N ARG A 84 -0.24 9.09 -4.94
CA ARG A 84 -0.57 7.94 -4.11
C ARG A 84 -1.24 6.88 -4.99
N VAL A 85 -0.47 5.90 -5.41
CA VAL A 85 -0.92 4.91 -6.39
C VAL A 85 -0.57 3.50 -5.93
N LEU A 86 -1.50 2.58 -6.17
CA LEU A 86 -1.30 1.15 -6.03
C LEU A 86 -1.48 0.49 -7.38
N ARG A 87 -0.57 -0.42 -7.71
CA ARG A 87 -0.66 -1.29 -8.88
C ARG A 87 -0.57 -2.73 -8.42
N ILE A 88 -1.54 -3.54 -8.85
CA ILE A 88 -1.55 -4.97 -8.59
C ILE A 88 -1.45 -5.66 -9.94
N ILE A 89 -0.50 -6.58 -10.09
CA ILE A 89 -0.27 -7.31 -11.34
C ILE A 89 -0.62 -8.77 -11.07
N GLY A 90 -1.76 -9.21 -11.59
CA GLY A 90 -2.22 -10.59 -11.51
C GLY A 90 -1.93 -11.38 -12.79
N GLN A 91 -2.44 -12.60 -12.87
CA GLN A 91 -2.34 -13.43 -14.07
C GLN A 91 -3.31 -12.98 -15.17
N ASP A 92 -4.55 -12.65 -14.79
CA ASP A 92 -5.63 -12.37 -15.74
C ASP A 92 -5.93 -10.89 -15.92
N ALA A 93 -5.51 -10.06 -14.97
CA ALA A 93 -5.68 -8.63 -15.02
C ALA A 93 -4.66 -7.91 -14.15
N SER A 94 -4.48 -6.62 -14.44
CA SER A 94 -3.74 -5.67 -13.62
C SER A 94 -4.67 -4.57 -13.13
N LEU A 95 -4.58 -4.21 -11.85
CA LEU A 95 -5.36 -3.11 -11.28
C LEU A 95 -4.45 -1.89 -11.13
N ALA A 96 -4.99 -0.72 -11.47
CA ALA A 96 -4.37 0.57 -11.20
C ALA A 96 -5.33 1.43 -10.38
N ILE A 97 -4.91 1.77 -9.17
CA ILE A 97 -5.69 2.53 -8.19
C ILE A 97 -4.94 3.82 -7.89
N ASP A 98 -5.61 4.96 -8.07
CA ASP A 98 -5.14 6.26 -7.60
C ASP A 98 -5.91 6.60 -6.32
N TYR A 99 -5.23 6.61 -5.17
CA TYR A 99 -5.89 6.88 -3.88
C TYR A 99 -6.39 8.33 -3.75
N LEU A 100 -6.03 9.21 -4.68
CA LEU A 100 -6.57 10.57 -4.74
C LEU A 100 -7.87 10.63 -5.57
N ASP A 101 -8.14 9.61 -6.40
CA ASP A 101 -9.40 9.43 -7.12
C ASP A 101 -10.32 8.49 -6.33
N HIS A 102 -11.25 9.08 -5.57
CA HIS A 102 -12.22 8.31 -4.79
C HIS A 102 -13.37 7.74 -5.62
N SER A 103 -13.45 8.04 -6.92
CA SER A 103 -14.62 7.69 -7.74
C SER A 103 -14.49 6.36 -8.47
N GLY A 104 -13.32 5.72 -8.48
CA GLY A 104 -13.17 4.42 -9.11
C GLY A 104 -11.74 3.92 -9.24
N LEU A 105 -11.58 2.78 -9.91
CA LEU A 105 -10.29 2.19 -10.26
C LEU A 105 -10.28 1.68 -11.70
N TRP A 106 -9.08 1.46 -12.24
CA TRP A 106 -8.90 0.89 -13.57
C TRP A 106 -8.51 -0.58 -13.48
N ILE A 107 -9.18 -1.42 -14.26
CA ILE A 107 -8.79 -2.82 -14.50
C ILE A 107 -8.30 -2.94 -15.92
N HIS A 108 -7.10 -3.47 -16.09
CA HIS A 108 -6.47 -3.78 -17.36
C HIS A 108 -6.52 -5.28 -17.59
N HIS A 109 -7.36 -5.74 -18.52
CA HIS A 109 -7.59 -7.17 -18.75
C HIS A 109 -6.48 -7.78 -19.62
N HIS A 110 -6.05 -8.99 -19.27
CA HIS A 110 -5.13 -9.84 -20.04
C HIS A 110 -5.32 -11.32 -19.64
N PRO A 111 -6.48 -11.92 -19.94
CA PRO A 111 -6.88 -13.23 -19.43
C PRO A 111 -5.90 -14.33 -19.83
N ASN A 112 -5.60 -15.24 -18.90
CA ASN A 112 -4.61 -16.30 -19.02
C ASN A 112 -3.21 -15.78 -19.44
N ASN A 113 -2.81 -14.62 -18.91
CA ASN A 113 -1.54 -13.97 -19.26
C ASN A 113 -1.42 -13.75 -20.78
N ALA A 114 -2.47 -13.22 -21.41
CA ALA A 114 -2.48 -12.97 -22.84
C ALA A 114 -1.52 -11.84 -23.24
N HIS A 115 -0.81 -12.03 -24.36
CA HIS A 115 0.16 -11.07 -24.92
C HIS A 115 -0.22 -10.67 -26.34
N GLY A 116 0.30 -9.53 -26.81
CA GLY A 116 0.14 -9.07 -28.19
C GLY A 116 -0.36 -7.62 -28.29
N GLN A 117 -0.47 -7.10 -29.51
CA GLN A 117 -0.83 -5.70 -29.73
C GLN A 117 -2.17 -5.32 -29.09
N GLN A 118 -3.17 -6.21 -29.15
CA GLN A 118 -4.49 -6.02 -28.53
C GLN A 118 -4.50 -6.06 -26.99
N TRP A 119 -3.38 -6.44 -26.36
CA TRP A 119 -3.23 -6.56 -24.91
C TRP A 119 -2.15 -5.61 -24.36
N GLY A 120 -1.94 -4.49 -25.07
CA GLY A 120 -1.04 -3.44 -24.63
C GLY A 120 0.41 -3.58 -25.10
N GLY A 121 0.63 -4.23 -26.26
CA GLY A 121 1.98 -4.44 -26.81
C GLY A 121 2.81 -3.15 -26.90
N PHE A 122 2.35 -2.15 -27.65
CA PHE A 122 2.96 -0.80 -27.72
C PHE A 122 2.07 0.31 -27.15
N ASP A 123 0.79 0.01 -26.93
CA ASP A 123 -0.23 0.93 -26.39
C ASP A 123 -0.72 0.43 -25.02
N ALA A 124 -1.70 1.10 -24.40
CA ALA A 124 -2.31 0.59 -23.17
C ALA A 124 -3.15 -0.67 -23.44
N ALA A 125 -3.05 -1.67 -22.55
CA ALA A 125 -3.95 -2.82 -22.57
C ALA A 125 -5.42 -2.37 -22.45
N PRO A 126 -6.39 -3.16 -22.98
CA PRO A 126 -7.82 -2.90 -22.80
C PRO A 126 -8.10 -2.66 -21.33
N ARG A 127 -8.72 -1.51 -21.04
CA ARG A 127 -9.03 -1.12 -19.68
C ARG A 127 -10.49 -0.77 -19.53
N GLU A 128 -11.04 -1.16 -18.41
CA GLU A 128 -12.34 -0.70 -17.95
C GLU A 128 -12.18 0.06 -16.65
N ARG A 129 -13.11 0.99 -16.43
CA ARG A 129 -13.21 1.71 -15.16
C ARG A 129 -14.31 1.08 -14.34
N ILE A 130 -13.98 0.68 -13.13
CA ILE A 130 -14.95 0.30 -12.12
C ILE A 130 -15.28 1.57 -11.32
N GLU A 131 -16.48 2.08 -11.54
CA GLU A 131 -16.99 3.23 -10.80
C GLU A 131 -17.39 2.83 -9.38
N LEU A 132 -17.04 3.68 -8.42
CA LEU A 132 -17.43 3.61 -7.02
C LEU A 132 -18.36 4.81 -6.75
N PRO A 133 -19.66 4.71 -7.08
CA PRO A 133 -20.58 5.84 -7.10
C PRO A 133 -20.82 6.49 -5.72
N LEU A 134 -20.50 5.78 -4.64
CA LEU A 134 -20.53 6.29 -3.27
C LEU A 134 -19.14 6.56 -2.70
N GLY A 135 -18.13 6.69 -3.57
CA GLY A 135 -16.72 6.90 -3.26
C GLY A 135 -16.49 7.76 -2.03
N GLU A 136 -16.34 7.10 -0.89
CA GLU A 136 -16.24 7.75 0.40
C GLU A 136 -14.77 7.95 0.76
N PRO A 137 -14.35 9.14 1.22
CA PRO A 137 -13.02 9.30 1.78
C PRO A 137 -12.78 8.32 2.93
N SER A 138 -11.64 7.62 2.91
CA SER A 138 -11.33 6.56 3.87
C SER A 138 -11.46 6.98 5.34
N LEU A 139 -11.04 8.21 5.67
CA LEU A 139 -11.17 8.76 7.03
C LEU A 139 -12.63 8.89 7.48
N THR A 140 -13.55 9.26 6.58
CA THR A 140 -14.97 9.37 6.93
C THR A 140 -15.57 8.00 7.22
N ALA A 141 -15.22 6.99 6.40
CA ALA A 141 -15.63 5.60 6.61
C ALA A 141 -15.10 5.05 7.95
N GLU A 142 -13.81 5.29 8.24
CA GLU A 142 -13.15 4.85 9.48
C GLU A 142 -13.78 5.49 10.72
N LEU A 143 -14.04 6.80 10.71
CA LEU A 143 -14.69 7.49 11.83
C LEU A 143 -16.12 6.98 12.07
N ARG A 144 -16.89 6.74 11.01
CA ARG A 144 -18.23 6.14 11.15
C ARG A 144 -18.14 4.76 11.77
N ALA A 145 -17.23 3.91 11.30
CA ALA A 145 -17.02 2.58 11.86
C ALA A 145 -16.62 2.66 13.33
N CYS A 146 -15.72 3.57 13.70
CA CYS A 146 -15.30 3.79 15.09
C CYS A 146 -16.49 4.17 15.99
N ILE A 147 -17.32 5.12 15.57
CA ILE A 147 -18.51 5.55 16.33
C ILE A 147 -19.48 4.37 16.52
N ALA A 148 -19.74 3.59 15.46
CA ALA A 148 -20.62 2.43 15.55
C ALA A 148 -20.12 1.38 16.57
N HIS A 149 -18.81 1.13 16.64
CA HIS A 149 -18.25 0.22 17.64
C HIS A 149 -18.33 0.81 19.06
N VAL A 150 -18.01 2.09 19.24
CA VAL A 150 -18.05 2.75 20.56
C VAL A 150 -19.48 2.79 21.12
N ASN A 151 -20.48 2.97 20.26
CA ASN A 151 -21.89 2.96 20.64
C ASN A 151 -22.47 1.54 20.86
N GLY A 152 -21.71 0.48 20.56
CA GLY A 152 -22.19 -0.91 20.61
C GLY A 152 -23.16 -1.28 19.48
N GLU A 153 -23.25 -0.46 18.43
CA GLU A 153 -24.03 -0.72 17.21
C GLU A 153 -23.35 -1.78 16.34
N ASN A 154 -22.02 -1.92 16.47
CA ASN A 154 -21.22 -2.99 15.89
C ASN A 154 -20.35 -3.64 16.97
N ASN A 155 -20.48 -4.96 17.15
CA ASN A 155 -19.71 -5.73 18.13
C ASN A 155 -18.62 -6.61 17.49
N ASP A 156 -18.44 -6.52 16.18
CA ASP A 156 -17.33 -7.18 15.49
C ASP A 156 -15.99 -6.51 15.85
N THR A 157 -14.89 -7.11 15.40
CA THR A 157 -13.57 -6.49 15.56
C THR A 157 -13.43 -5.34 14.55
N PRO A 158 -13.05 -4.12 14.96
CA PRO A 158 -12.82 -3.03 14.02
C PRO A 158 -11.71 -3.40 13.02
N PHE A 159 -11.90 -3.05 11.75
CA PHE A 159 -10.89 -3.25 10.71
C PHE A 159 -9.55 -2.61 11.08
N ALA A 160 -9.55 -1.37 11.58
CA ALA A 160 -8.36 -0.67 12.08
C ALA A 160 -8.25 -0.78 13.61
N SER A 161 -8.11 -1.99 14.13
CA SER A 161 -7.99 -2.22 15.58
C SER A 161 -6.60 -1.86 16.14
N GLY A 162 -6.47 -1.82 17.47
CA GLY A 162 -5.16 -1.65 18.12
C GLY A 162 -4.15 -2.75 17.78
N LYS A 163 -4.61 -3.95 17.44
CA LYS A 163 -3.76 -5.05 16.97
C LYS A 163 -3.14 -4.71 15.61
N VAL A 164 -3.94 -4.22 14.67
CA VAL A 164 -3.47 -3.77 13.34
C VAL A 164 -2.46 -2.64 13.47
N GLY A 165 -2.72 -1.67 14.36
CA GLY A 165 -1.76 -0.61 14.68
C GLY A 165 -0.42 -1.13 15.22
N LEU A 166 -0.44 -2.13 16.12
CA LEU A 166 0.77 -2.76 16.65
C LEU A 166 1.57 -3.50 15.57
N GLU A 167 0.88 -4.22 14.69
CA GLU A 167 1.49 -4.94 13.57
C GLU A 167 2.13 -3.97 12.56
N GLY A 168 1.45 -2.87 12.25
CA GLY A 168 2.01 -1.79 11.43
C GLY A 168 3.30 -1.20 12.02
N VAL A 169 3.33 -0.92 13.32
CA VAL A 169 4.55 -0.45 14.01
C VAL A 169 5.66 -1.50 13.98
N THR A 170 5.30 -2.78 14.08
CA THR A 170 6.27 -3.88 14.00
C THR A 170 6.90 -3.95 12.61
N MET A 171 6.11 -3.84 11.54
CA MET A 171 6.63 -3.76 10.17
C MET A 171 7.53 -2.54 9.95
N VAL A 172 7.19 -1.39 10.52
CA VAL A 172 8.04 -0.19 10.50
C VAL A 172 9.39 -0.44 11.17
N SER A 173 9.43 -1.06 12.36
CA SER A 173 10.68 -1.41 13.04
C SER A 173 11.53 -2.36 12.18
N LEU A 174 10.92 -3.40 11.59
CA LEU A 174 11.63 -4.32 10.69
C LEU A 174 12.23 -3.61 9.47
N ALA A 175 11.50 -2.68 8.86
CA ALA A 175 11.98 -1.90 7.73
C ALA A 175 13.12 -0.94 8.13
N LEU A 176 13.00 -0.24 9.26
CA LEU A 176 14.07 0.63 9.78
C LEU A 176 15.34 -0.15 10.10
N LYS A 177 15.20 -1.31 10.75
CA LYS A 177 16.30 -2.23 11.04
C LYS A 177 16.99 -2.71 9.77
N SER A 178 16.21 -3.12 8.76
CA SER A 178 16.74 -3.54 7.46
C SER A 178 17.52 -2.43 6.77
N ALA A 179 17.07 -1.18 6.89
CA ALA A 179 17.76 -0.01 6.36
C ALA A 179 18.98 0.45 7.19
N GLY A 180 19.28 -0.20 8.32
CA GLY A 180 20.35 0.19 9.23
C GLY A 180 20.07 1.50 9.98
N ARG A 181 18.82 1.76 10.34
CA ARG A 181 18.36 3.00 11.01
C ARG A 181 17.72 2.77 12.39
N GLU A 182 17.92 1.61 13.01
CA GLU A 182 17.63 1.35 14.43
C GLU A 182 18.83 1.69 15.33
#